data_AF-A0A1F8T4E3-F1
#
_entry.id   AF-A0A1F8T4E3-F1
#
_cell.length_a   1.000
_cell.length_b   1.000
_cell.length_c   1.000
_cell.angle_alpha   90.00
_cell.angle_beta   90.00
_cell.angle_gamma   90.00
#
_symmetry.space_group_name_H-M   'P 1'
#
loop_
_entity.id
_entity.type
_entity.pdbx_description
1 polymer ?
#
loop_
_entity_poly.entity_id
_entity_poly.type
_entity_poly.pdbx_seq_one_letter_code
_entity_poly.pdbx_strand_id
1 'polypeptide(L)'
;MMMIPALFSLVWLASTICPVSAGAGLLLGQPWWIPAAIAGSICSLVAILPWWKAVVPGAYFGAVFDVVVSILLLSPLRGLLLQAIP
;
A
#
# COMPACT_ATOMS: atom_id res chain seq x y z
N MET A 1 -18.16 -1.17 -23.54
CA MET A 1 -16.97 -0.57 -22.89
C MET A 1 -16.94 -0.94 -21.40
N MET A 2 -16.59 -2.19 -21.06
CA MET A 2 -16.61 -2.72 -19.69
C MET A 2 -15.22 -3.15 -19.16
N MET A 3 -14.16 -2.94 -19.94
CA MET A 3 -12.85 -3.58 -19.72
C MET A 3 -11.94 -2.82 -18.74
N ILE A 4 -12.17 -1.52 -18.58
CA ILE A 4 -11.33 -0.61 -17.79
C ILE A 4 -11.48 -0.82 -16.26
N PRO A 5 -12.68 -1.06 -15.70
CA PRO A 5 -12.86 -1.29 -14.26
C PRO A 5 -12.27 -2.64 -13.80
N ALA A 6 -12.44 -3.69 -14.60
CA ALA A 6 -11.98 -5.04 -14.24
C ALA A 6 -10.44 -5.13 -14.18
N LEU A 7 -9.75 -4.45 -15.10
CA LEU A 7 -8.29 -4.38 -15.10
C LEU A 7 -7.79 -3.65 -13.84
N PHE A 8 -8.42 -2.51 -13.49
CA PHE A 8 -8.11 -1.78 -12.28
C PHE A 8 -8.32 -2.63 -11.02
N SER A 9 -9.46 -3.31 -10.90
CA SER A 9 -9.74 -4.17 -9.75
C SER A 9 -8.74 -5.31 -9.61
N LEU A 10 -8.25 -5.89 -10.72
CA LEU A 10 -7.21 -6.92 -10.69
C LEU A 10 -5.85 -6.36 -10.23
N VAL A 11 -5.44 -5.20 -10.74
CA VAL A 11 -4.19 -4.56 -10.33
C VAL A 11 -4.25 -4.14 -8.86
N TRP A 12 -5.40 -3.62 -8.41
CA TRP A 12 -5.62 -3.24 -7.03
C TRP A 12 -5.70 -4.46 -6.10
N LEU A 13 -6.32 -5.56 -6.55
CA LEU A 13 -6.29 -6.84 -5.81
C LEU A 13 -4.86 -7.38 -5.71
N ALA A 14 -4.08 -7.30 -6.78
CA ALA A 14 -2.67 -7.67 -6.74
C ALA A 14 -1.87 -6.76 -5.79
N SER A 15 -2.17 -5.45 -5.75
CA SER A 15 -1.49 -4.52 -4.84
C SER A 15 -1.79 -4.86 -3.37
N THR A 16 -2.99 -5.34 -3.04
CA THR A 16 -3.33 -5.77 -1.65
C THR A 16 -2.50 -6.95 -1.14
N ILE A 17 -1.85 -7.72 -2.01
CA ILE A 17 -0.92 -8.79 -1.59
C ILE A 17 0.28 -8.19 -0.85
N CYS A 18 0.78 -7.02 -1.27
CA CYS A 18 1.94 -6.39 -0.66
C CYS A 18 1.72 -5.90 0.78
N PRO A 19 0.65 -5.15 1.13
CA PRO A 19 0.37 -4.77 2.52
C PRO A 19 0.02 -5.98 3.39
N VAL A 20 -0.65 -7.01 2.86
CA VAL A 20 -0.89 -8.26 3.60
C VAL A 20 0.42 -8.98 3.92
N SER A 21 1.33 -9.07 2.93
CA SER A 21 2.66 -9.66 3.11
C SER A 21 3.52 -8.84 4.07
N ALA A 22 3.41 -7.51 4.02
CA ALA A 22 4.07 -6.61 4.95
C ALA A 22 3.53 -6.77 6.38
N GLY A 23 2.21 -6.88 6.55
CA GLY A 23 1.59 -7.17 7.85
C GLY A 23 2.04 -8.52 8.40
N ALA A 24 2.08 -9.56 7.57
CA ALA A 24 2.59 -10.87 7.96
C ALA A 24 4.08 -10.81 8.36
N GLY A 25 4.92 -10.15 7.56
CA GLY A 25 6.34 -9.97 7.88
C GLY A 25 6.56 -9.18 9.17
N LEU A 26 5.72 -8.18 9.44
CA LEU A 26 5.74 -7.40 10.68
C LEU A 26 5.41 -8.27 11.88
N LEU A 27 4.32 -9.05 11.83
CA LEU A 27 3.91 -9.96 12.90
C LEU A 27 4.93 -11.08 13.16
N LEU A 28 5.68 -11.49 12.13
CA LEU A 28 6.73 -12.49 12.22
C LEU A 28 8.11 -11.91 12.57
N GLY A 29 8.22 -10.59 12.80
CA GLY A 29 9.47 -9.91 13.15
C GLY A 29 10.52 -9.92 12.02
N GLN A 30 10.10 -10.07 10.78
CA GLN A 30 11.01 -10.31 9.65
C GLN A 30 11.41 -9.01 8.93
N PRO A 31 12.72 -8.76 8.66
CA PRO A 31 13.20 -7.47 8.15
C PRO A 31 12.67 -7.09 6.75
N TRP A 32 12.13 -8.05 5.99
CA TRP A 32 11.57 -7.82 4.66
C TRP A 32 10.20 -7.14 4.67
N TRP A 33 9.56 -6.96 5.85
CA TRP A 33 8.27 -6.28 5.94
C TRP A 33 8.33 -4.81 5.48
N ILE A 34 9.45 -4.12 5.76
CA ILE A 34 9.66 -2.71 5.40
C ILE A 34 9.70 -2.52 3.88
N PRO A 35 10.60 -3.20 3.12
CA PRO A 35 10.60 -3.05 1.67
C PRO A 35 9.31 -3.56 1.03
N ALA A 36 8.66 -4.59 1.58
CA ALA A 36 7.36 -5.05 1.09
C ALA A 36 6.25 -4.00 1.27
N ALA A 37 6.22 -3.31 2.41
CA ALA A 37 5.27 -2.22 2.67
C ALA A 37 5.48 -1.04 1.71
N ILE A 38 6.73 -0.62 1.52
CA ILE A 38 7.08 0.49 0.62
C ILE A 38 6.70 0.14 -0.82
N ALA A 39 7.13 -1.03 -1.30
CA ALA A 39 6.84 -1.47 -2.66
C ALA A 39 5.33 -1.58 -2.90
N GLY A 40 4.59 -2.15 -1.93
CA GLY A 40 3.13 -2.25 -1.99
C GLY A 40 2.44 -0.90 -2.10
N SER A 41 2.79 0.03 -1.22
CA SER A 41 2.18 1.36 -1.20
C SER A 41 2.51 2.17 -2.45
N ILE A 42 3.75 2.11 -2.97
CA ILE A 42 4.11 2.78 -4.23
C ILE A 42 3.33 2.16 -5.40
N CYS A 43 3.32 0.83 -5.52
CA CYS A 43 2.60 0.16 -6.61
C CYS A 43 1.09 0.45 -6.58
N SER A 44 0.49 0.46 -5.39
CA SER A 44 -0.91 0.80 -5.18
C SER A 44 -1.23 2.25 -5.58
N LEU A 45 -0.38 3.21 -5.20
CA LEU A 45 -0.53 4.61 -5.60
C LEU A 45 -0.36 4.82 -7.11
N VAL A 46 0.62 4.15 -7.72
CA VAL A 46 0.79 4.20 -9.18
C VAL A 46 -0.40 3.56 -9.88
N ALA A 47 -0.96 2.49 -9.31
CA ALA A 47 -2.13 1.82 -9.85
C ALA A 47 -3.41 2.65 -9.74
N ILE A 48 -3.57 3.53 -8.74
CA ILE A 48 -4.80 4.34 -8.62
C ILE A 48 -4.80 5.57 -9.54
N LEU A 49 -3.63 6.10 -9.91
CA LEU A 49 -3.49 7.34 -10.69
C LEU A 49 -4.29 7.34 -12.01
N PRO A 50 -4.23 6.31 -12.87
CA PRO A 50 -4.95 6.33 -14.15
C PRO A 50 -6.48 6.27 -13.98
N TRP A 51 -6.97 5.81 -12.83
CA TRP A 51 -8.40 5.59 -12.57
C TRP A 51 -8.94 6.50 -11.45
N TRP A 52 -8.21 7.54 -11.04
CA TRP A 52 -8.58 8.38 -9.90
C TRP A 52 -10.02 8.92 -9.91
N LYS A 53 -10.61 9.15 -11.09
CA LYS A 53 -12.00 9.63 -11.24
C LYS A 53 -13.06 8.52 -11.35
N ALA A 54 -12.63 7.27 -11.50
CA ALA A 54 -13.49 6.10 -11.76
C ALA A 54 -13.53 5.11 -10.59
N VAL A 55 -12.75 5.34 -9.53
CA VAL A 55 -12.68 4.47 -8.37
C VAL A 55 -13.73 4.78 -7.32
N VAL A 56 -14.16 3.76 -6.58
CA VAL A 56 -15.11 3.89 -5.47
C VAL A 56 -14.50 4.67 -4.29
N PRO A 57 -15.32 5.32 -3.45
CA PRO A 57 -14.86 6.06 -2.26
C PRO A 57 -13.85 5.29 -1.38
N GLY A 58 -14.02 3.98 -1.23
CA GLY A 58 -13.12 3.12 -0.44
C GLY A 58 -11.69 3.03 -0.99
N ALA A 59 -11.48 3.17 -2.30
CA ALA A 59 -10.15 3.14 -2.90
C ALA A 59 -9.31 4.37 -2.51
N TYR A 60 -9.96 5.52 -2.29
CA TYR A 60 -9.27 6.71 -1.79
C TYR A 60 -8.74 6.50 -0.36
N PHE A 61 -9.46 5.74 0.47
CA PHE A 61 -8.96 5.38 1.81
C PHE A 61 -7.69 4.55 1.71
N GLY A 62 -7.65 3.56 0.81
CA GLY A 62 -6.44 2.79 0.51
C GLY A 62 -5.29 3.67 0.05
N ALA A 63 -5.54 4.61 -0.86
CA ALA A 63 -4.53 5.55 -1.32
C ALA A 63 -4.00 6.45 -0.19
N VAL A 64 -4.87 6.97 0.69
CA VAL A 64 -4.44 7.75 1.86
C VAL A 64 -3.58 6.91 2.80
N PHE A 65 -3.98 5.66 3.05
CA PHE A 65 -3.19 4.71 3.84
C PHE A 65 -1.81 4.50 3.22
N ASP A 66 -1.73 4.29 1.91
CA ASP A 66 -0.46 4.10 1.20
C ASP A 66 0.44 5.34 1.25
N VAL A 67 -0.13 6.54 1.20
CA VAL A 67 0.61 7.80 1.41
C VAL A 67 1.16 7.86 2.83
N VAL A 68 0.34 7.56 3.83
CA VAL A 68 0.76 7.57 5.25
C VAL A 68 1.88 6.56 5.49
N VAL A 69 1.73 5.32 5.00
CA VAL A 69 2.77 4.28 5.09
C VAL A 69 4.06 4.73 4.42
N SER A 70 3.96 5.29 3.21
CA SER A 70 5.14 5.79 2.48
C SER A 70 5.84 6.91 3.23
N ILE A 71 5.11 7.88 3.79
CA ILE A 71 5.66 8.96 4.60
C ILE A 71 6.33 8.40 5.85
N LEU A 72 5.65 7.52 6.59
CA LEU A 72 6.18 6.99 7.83
C LEU A 72 7.45 6.13 7.63
N LEU A 73 7.53 5.38 6.53
CA LEU A 73 8.66 4.48 6.26
C LEU A 73 9.82 5.13 5.49
N LEU A 74 9.56 6.13 4.64
CA LEU A 74 10.61 6.81 3.85
C LEU A 74 11.14 8.08 4.53
N SER A 75 10.43 8.64 5.50
CA SER A 75 10.87 9.81 6.25
C SER A 75 11.68 9.42 7.51
N PRO A 76 12.31 10.40 8.18
CA PRO A 76 12.99 10.18 9.46
C PRO A 76 12.05 9.63 10.56
N LEU A 77 10.73 9.74 10.38
CA LEU A 77 9.72 9.19 11.30
C LEU A 77 9.80 7.67 11.41
N ARG A 78 10.46 6.98 10.47
CA ARG A 78 10.70 5.54 10.53
C ARG A 78 11.29 5.10 11.86
N GLY A 79 12.21 5.89 12.43
CA GLY A 79 12.82 5.58 13.73
C GLY A 79 11.80 5.53 14.87
N LEU A 80 10.87 6.49 14.90
CA LEU A 80 9.77 6.52 15.88
C LEU A 80 8.81 5.36 15.68
N LEU A 81 8.51 5.02 14.42
CA LEU A 81 7.62 3.92 14.09
C LEU A 81 8.21 2.56 14.51
N LEU A 82 9.50 2.35 14.30
CA LEU A 82 10.21 1.15 14.74
C LEU A 82 10.32 1.04 16.27
N GLN A 83 10.29 2.17 17.01
CA GLN A 83 10.25 2.16 18.48
C GLN A 83 8.86 1.88 19.04
N ALA A 84 7.80 2.19 18.27
CA ALA A 84 6.41 1.98 18.67
C ALA A 84 5.89 0.56 18.36
N ILE A 85 6.59 -0.18 17.50
CA ILE A 85 6.30 -1.59 17.20
C ILE A 85 6.94 -2.46 18.30
N PRO A 86 6.17 -3.33 18.98
CA PRO A 86 6.68 -4.23 20.02
C PRO A 86 7.61 -5.33 19.49
#